data_AF-A0A7G9NTV8-F1
#
_entry.id   AF-A0A7G9NTV8-F1
#
_cell.length_a   1.000
_cell.length_b   1.000
_cell.length_c   1.000
_cell.angle_alpha   90.00
_cell.angle_beta   90.00
_cell.angle_gamma   90.00
#
_symmetry.space_group_name_H-M   'P 1'
#
loop_
_entity.id
_entity.type
_entity.pdbx_description
1 polymer ?
#
loop_
_entity_poly.entity_id
_entity_poly.type
_entity_poly.pdbx_seq_one_letter_code
_entity_poly.pdbx_strand_id
1 'polypeptide(L)'
;MDSQRNQILARQWVTAQSVIAGYLHAQLGDFQQVEEVLQSTAAAAVRKVDEYDPERPFLPWVMGIAHYEVLMFRRRLARDRCVFDNEVVERLTSRYQTMAPQLRAMEQSLAECLDQLPARSRQVVDLRYREGLKPRQIAEHLNHSGDAVRSLLKRALQLLRDCLVNRDSITEGGAE
;
A
#
# COMPACT_ATOMS: atom_id res chain seq x y z
N MET A 1 21.88 17.64 17.62
CA MET A 1 22.14 16.38 16.89
C MET A 1 20.85 15.82 16.31
N ASP A 2 19.71 16.00 16.99
CA ASP A 2 18.37 15.54 16.58
C ASP A 2 17.93 16.03 15.18
N SER A 3 18.32 17.24 14.78
CA SER A 3 17.94 17.81 13.48
C SER A 3 18.47 17.01 12.28
N GLN A 4 19.72 16.50 12.35
CA GLN A 4 20.33 15.75 11.25
C GLN A 4 19.76 14.33 11.14
N ARG A 5 19.53 13.66 12.28
CA ARG A 5 18.88 12.33 12.33
C ARG A 5 17.45 12.40 11.80
N ASN A 6 16.69 13.42 12.16
CA ASN A 6 15.33 13.62 11.66
C ASN A 6 15.28 13.90 10.15
N GLN A 7 16.28 14.59 9.59
CA GLN A 7 16.37 14.79 8.14
C GLN A 7 16.64 13.48 7.38
N ILE A 8 17.55 12.64 7.90
CA ILE A 8 17.84 11.32 7.33
C ILE A 8 16.59 10.43 7.40
N LEU A 9 15.94 10.40 8.56
CA LEU A 9 14.69 9.68 8.77
C LEU A 9 13.60 10.12 7.78
N ALA A 10 13.39 11.42 7.60
CA ALA A 10 12.37 11.95 6.69
C ALA A 10 12.61 11.51 5.23
N ARG A 11 13.86 11.53 4.76
CA ARG A 11 14.21 11.06 3.41
C ARG A 11 13.97 9.57 3.25
N GLN A 12 14.41 8.78 4.22
CA GLN A 12 14.22 7.32 4.20
C GLN A 12 12.74 6.92 4.30
N TRP A 13 11.97 7.68 5.08
CA TRP A 13 10.53 7.49 5.23
C TRP A 13 9.79 7.66 3.91
N VAL A 14 10.05 8.73 3.15
CA VAL A 14 9.38 8.98 1.86
C VAL A 14 9.57 7.81 0.89
N THR A 15 10.76 7.22 0.85
CA THR A 15 11.06 6.05 0.01
C THR A 15 10.40 4.77 0.50
N ALA A 16 10.29 4.60 1.83
CA ALA A 16 9.71 3.39 2.43
C ALA A 16 8.18 3.43 2.55
N GLN A 17 7.56 4.61 2.53
CA GLN A 17 6.16 4.82 2.88
C GLN A 17 5.19 3.99 2.03
N SER A 18 5.41 3.89 0.71
CA SER A 18 4.55 3.11 -0.18
C SER A 18 4.57 1.62 0.15
N VAL A 19 5.75 1.08 0.45
CA VAL A 19 5.93 -0.33 0.83
C VAL A 19 5.27 -0.61 2.18
N ILE A 20 5.43 0.29 3.15
CA ILE A 20 4.77 0.19 4.46
C ILE A 20 3.25 0.26 4.28
N ALA A 21 2.74 1.21 3.49
CA ALA A 21 1.32 1.33 3.22
C ALA A 21 0.74 0.06 2.56
N GLY A 22 1.46 -0.55 1.60
CA GLY A 22 1.07 -1.82 1.00
C GLY A 22 1.00 -2.97 2.02
N TYR A 23 1.99 -3.06 2.91
CA TYR A 23 1.97 -4.00 4.04
C TYR A 23 0.78 -3.76 4.98
N LEU A 24 0.51 -2.51 5.35
CA LEU A 24 -0.60 -2.16 6.22
C LEU A 24 -1.95 -2.47 5.57
N HIS A 25 -2.09 -2.20 4.26
CA HIS A 25 -3.28 -2.55 3.48
C HIS A 25 -3.58 -4.04 3.52
N ALA A 26 -2.56 -4.88 3.42
CA ALA A 26 -2.72 -6.32 3.56
C ALA A 26 -3.21 -6.76 4.95
N GLN A 27 -2.85 -6.02 6.00
CA GLN A 27 -3.19 -6.37 7.39
C GLN A 27 -4.53 -5.81 7.86
N LEU A 28 -4.96 -4.67 7.33
CA LEU A 28 -6.10 -3.91 7.84
C LEU A 28 -7.28 -3.85 6.87
N GLY A 29 -7.05 -3.97 5.56
CA GLY A 29 -8.10 -4.01 4.52
C GLY A 29 -8.91 -2.72 4.31
N ASP A 30 -8.86 -1.77 5.25
CA ASP A 30 -9.55 -0.48 5.21
C ASP A 30 -8.55 0.68 5.09
N PHE A 31 -8.80 1.60 4.15
CA PHE A 31 -7.89 2.71 3.85
C PHE A 31 -7.73 3.71 5.00
N GLN A 32 -8.80 3.98 5.76
CA GLN A 32 -8.72 4.92 6.90
C GLN A 32 -7.89 4.31 8.04
N GLN A 33 -8.04 3.01 8.28
CA GLN A 33 -7.24 2.29 9.27
C GLN A 33 -5.76 2.24 8.88
N VAL A 34 -5.47 2.04 7.59
CA VAL A 34 -4.10 2.08 7.08
C VAL A 34 -3.47 3.45 7.29
N GLU A 35 -4.19 4.52 7.00
CA GLU A 35 -3.68 5.88 7.19
C GLU A 35 -3.37 6.16 8.68
N GLU A 36 -4.25 5.77 9.59
CA GLU A 36 -4.05 5.93 11.04
C GLU A 36 -2.79 5.17 11.52
N VAL A 37 -2.63 3.91 11.10
CA VAL A 37 -1.48 3.09 11.50
C VAL A 37 -0.19 3.56 10.84
N LEU A 38 -0.26 4.04 9.59
CA LEU A 38 0.90 4.61 8.89
C LEU A 38 1.40 5.87 9.60
N GLN A 39 0.49 6.76 10.01
CA GLN A 39 0.83 7.94 10.80
C GLN A 39 1.42 7.57 12.18
N SER A 40 0.83 6.59 12.85
CA SER A 40 1.32 6.10 14.14
C SER A 40 2.73 5.50 14.00
N THR A 41 2.99 4.78 12.92
CA THR A 41 4.30 4.24 12.55
C THR A 41 5.32 5.35 12.32
N ALA A 42 4.96 6.41 11.58
CA ALA A 42 5.83 7.56 11.37
C ALA A 42 6.19 8.24 12.69
N ALA A 43 5.20 8.47 13.55
CA ALA A 43 5.41 9.09 14.86
C ALA A 43 6.28 8.21 15.77
N ALA A 44 6.10 6.89 15.75
CA ALA A 44 6.92 5.94 16.48
C ALA A 44 8.36 5.89 15.95
N ALA A 45 8.55 5.97 14.64
CA ALA A 45 9.87 6.06 14.02
C ALA A 45 10.62 7.33 14.43
N VAL A 46 9.93 8.48 14.50
CA VAL A 46 10.53 9.73 15.01
C VAL A 46 10.95 9.58 16.48
N ARG A 47 10.10 9.00 17.34
CA ARG A 47 10.44 8.76 18.76
C ARG A 47 11.62 7.82 18.95
N LYS A 48 11.79 6.85 18.05
CA LYS A 48 12.84 5.82 18.11
C LYS A 48 14.04 6.13 17.22
N VAL A 49 14.10 7.31 16.61
CA VAL A 49 15.14 7.65 15.63
C VAL A 49 16.55 7.52 16.21
N ASP A 50 16.70 7.70 17.52
CA ASP A 50 17.98 7.58 18.19
C ASP A 50 18.49 6.15 18.34
N GLU A 51 17.59 5.17 18.26
CA GLU A 51 17.89 3.73 18.27
C GLU A 51 18.20 3.20 16.86
N TYR A 52 17.95 3.99 15.81
CA TYR A 52 18.23 3.60 14.44
C TYR A 52 19.72 3.70 14.13
N ASP A 53 20.29 2.59 13.71
CA ASP A 53 21.66 2.48 13.18
C ASP A 53 21.67 2.81 11.68
N PRO A 54 22.26 3.94 11.25
CA PRO A 54 22.30 4.35 9.85
C PRO A 54 23.06 3.38 8.93
N GLU A 55 23.92 2.52 9.47
CA GLU A 55 24.63 1.49 8.72
C GLU A 55 23.71 0.31 8.34
N ARG A 56 22.51 0.24 8.93
CA ARG A 56 21.52 -0.81 8.66
C ARG A 56 20.42 -0.31 7.71
N PRO A 57 19.87 -1.18 6.85
CA PRO A 57 18.76 -0.82 5.98
C PRO A 57 17.57 -0.28 6.77
N PHE A 58 17.02 0.86 6.34
CA PHE A 58 15.92 1.53 7.01
C PHE A 58 14.61 0.72 6.98
N LEU A 59 14.31 0.12 5.83
CA LEU A 59 13.03 -0.56 5.58
C LEU A 59 12.74 -1.70 6.59
N PRO A 60 13.66 -2.66 6.87
CA PRO A 60 13.46 -3.67 7.89
C PRO A 60 13.21 -3.11 9.30
N TRP A 61 13.91 -2.04 9.68
CA TRP A 61 13.74 -1.41 10.99
C TRP A 61 12.35 -0.79 11.14
N VAL A 62 11.92 0.02 10.16
CA VAL A 62 10.61 0.66 10.19
C VAL A 62 9.45 -0.33 9.99
N MET A 63 9.68 -1.42 9.26
CA MET A 63 8.71 -2.52 9.14
C MET A 63 8.48 -3.22 10.49
N GLY A 64 9.52 -3.35 11.32
CA GLY A 64 9.37 -3.81 12.70
C GLY A 64 8.46 -2.88 13.51
N ILE A 65 8.65 -1.57 13.39
CA ILE A 65 7.76 -0.58 14.02
C ILE A 65 6.33 -0.71 13.50
N ALA A 66 6.15 -0.75 12.17
CA ALA A 66 4.84 -0.90 11.53
C ALA A 66 4.10 -2.16 12.00
N HIS A 67 4.82 -3.27 12.15
CA HIS A 67 4.27 -4.51 12.69
C HIS A 67 3.72 -4.32 14.12
N TYR A 68 4.50 -3.70 15.01
CA TYR A 68 4.04 -3.42 16.37
C TYR A 68 2.85 -2.46 16.39
N GLU A 69 2.84 -1.43 15.55
CA GLU A 69 1.70 -0.49 15.44
C GLU A 69 0.44 -1.21 14.92
N VAL A 70 0.55 -2.13 13.96
CA VAL A 70 -0.56 -3.00 13.54
C VAL A 70 -1.05 -3.85 14.70
N LEU A 71 -0.17 -4.48 15.47
CA LEU A 71 -0.58 -5.29 16.62
C LEU A 71 -1.30 -4.46 17.67
N MET A 72 -0.79 -3.26 17.98
CA MET A 72 -1.44 -2.34 18.93
C MET A 72 -2.80 -1.86 18.41
N PHE A 73 -2.86 -1.48 17.14
CA PHE A 73 -4.09 -1.05 16.49
C PHE A 73 -5.13 -2.18 16.49
N ARG A 74 -4.74 -3.40 16.12
CA ARG A 74 -5.61 -4.58 16.17
C ARG A 74 -6.00 -4.92 17.60
N ARG A 75 -5.13 -4.80 18.61
CA ARG A 75 -5.50 -4.99 20.03
C ARG A 75 -6.48 -3.91 20.52
N ARG A 76 -6.37 -2.67 20.04
CA ARG A 76 -7.33 -1.60 20.30
C ARG A 76 -8.67 -1.92 19.64
N LEU A 77 -8.65 -2.35 18.37
CA LEU A 77 -9.83 -2.86 17.67
C LEU A 77 -10.40 -4.13 18.34
N ALA A 78 -9.56 -5.00 18.91
CA ALA A 78 -9.93 -6.25 19.59
C ALA A 78 -10.70 -6.02 20.88
N ARG A 79 -10.35 -4.93 21.59
CA ARG A 79 -11.12 -4.45 22.73
C ARG A 79 -12.52 -3.98 22.31
N ASP A 80 -12.73 -3.70 21.02
CA ASP A 80 -14.02 -3.39 20.39
C ASP A 80 -14.64 -4.54 19.55
N ARG A 81 -13.89 -5.57 19.07
CA ARG A 81 -14.34 -6.88 18.51
C ARG A 81 -13.19 -7.80 18.01
N CYS A 82 -13.32 -9.12 18.23
CA CYS A 82 -12.43 -10.28 17.92
C CYS A 82 -11.22 -10.14 16.96
N VAL A 83 -10.03 -10.59 17.39
CA VAL A 83 -8.79 -10.67 16.59
C VAL A 83 -8.23 -12.10 16.53
N PHE A 84 -7.60 -12.43 15.39
CA PHE A 84 -6.96 -13.72 15.11
C PHE A 84 -5.73 -13.97 15.99
N ASP A 85 -5.46 -15.26 16.25
CA ASP A 85 -4.36 -15.73 17.09
C ASP A 85 -2.96 -15.47 16.49
N ASN A 86 -1.93 -15.41 17.34
CA ASN A 86 -0.55 -15.09 16.96
C ASN A 86 0.04 -16.11 15.97
N GLU A 87 -0.30 -17.39 16.11
CA GLU A 87 0.13 -18.43 15.16
C GLU A 87 -0.37 -18.11 13.73
N VAL A 88 -1.59 -17.58 13.61
CA VAL A 88 -2.15 -17.18 12.32
C VAL A 88 -1.36 -16.01 11.73
N VAL A 89 -0.94 -15.05 12.56
CA VAL A 89 -0.14 -13.90 12.14
C VAL A 89 1.24 -14.32 11.65
N GLU A 90 1.92 -15.24 12.33
CA GLU A 90 3.22 -15.76 11.91
C GLU A 90 3.13 -16.53 10.59
N ARG A 91 2.09 -17.36 10.42
CA ARG A 91 1.84 -18.09 9.17
C ARG A 91 1.57 -17.15 8.00
N LEU A 92 0.80 -16.09 8.21
CA LEU A 92 0.57 -15.05 7.20
C LEU A 92 1.86 -14.32 6.83
N THR A 93 2.71 -14.03 7.82
CA THR A 93 4.00 -13.34 7.62
C THR A 93 4.95 -14.19 6.78
N SER A 94 5.10 -15.47 7.11
CA SER A 94 5.92 -16.40 6.34
C SER A 94 5.43 -16.53 4.89
N ARG A 95 4.11 -16.65 4.69
CA ARG A 95 3.51 -16.65 3.34
C ARG A 95 3.83 -15.38 2.55
N TYR A 96 3.74 -14.22 3.19
CA TYR A 96 4.06 -12.93 2.55
C TYR A 96 5.53 -12.84 2.12
N GLN A 97 6.46 -13.34 2.94
CA GLN A 97 7.89 -13.36 2.59
C GLN A 97 8.16 -14.23 1.36
N THR A 98 7.52 -15.39 1.25
CA THR A 98 7.64 -16.26 0.07
C THR A 98 7.07 -15.58 -1.19
N MET A 99 5.97 -14.84 -1.05
CA MET A 99 5.28 -14.19 -2.18
C MET A 99 5.88 -12.82 -2.55
N ALA A 100 6.76 -12.26 -1.73
CA ALA A 100 7.28 -10.91 -1.92
C ALA A 100 7.92 -10.66 -3.30
N PRO A 101 8.70 -11.59 -3.89
CA PRO A 101 9.22 -11.42 -5.24
C PRO A 101 8.12 -11.34 -6.31
N GLN A 102 7.12 -12.21 -6.24
CA GLN A 102 5.98 -12.22 -7.17
C GLN A 102 5.12 -10.97 -7.01
N LEU A 103 4.92 -10.50 -5.77
CA LEU A 103 4.21 -9.25 -5.49
C LEU A 103 4.93 -8.04 -6.09
N ARG A 104 6.27 -7.98 -6.00
CA ARG A 104 7.05 -6.91 -6.66
C ARG A 104 6.95 -6.95 -8.19
N ALA A 105 7.00 -8.14 -8.78
CA ALA A 105 6.82 -8.30 -10.22
C ALA A 105 5.41 -7.85 -10.65
N MET A 106 4.40 -8.22 -9.87
CA MET A 106 3.01 -7.81 -10.10
C MET A 106 2.81 -6.30 -9.93
N GLU A 107 3.46 -5.67 -8.95
CA GLU A 107 3.49 -4.21 -8.78
C GLU A 107 4.09 -3.50 -10.00
N GLN A 108 5.21 -4.03 -10.53
CA GLN A 108 5.85 -3.50 -11.73
C GLN A 108 4.94 -3.65 -12.96
N SER A 109 4.37 -4.83 -13.19
CA SER A 109 3.40 -5.06 -14.26
C SER A 109 2.19 -4.13 -14.16
N LEU A 110 1.67 -3.92 -12.95
CA LEU A 110 0.57 -2.99 -12.71
C LEU A 110 0.97 -1.54 -13.01
N ALA A 111 2.17 -1.10 -12.61
CA ALA A 111 2.66 0.23 -12.91
C ALA A 111 2.70 0.48 -14.42
N GLU A 112 3.25 -0.46 -15.18
CA GLU A 112 3.31 -0.36 -16.64
C GLU A 112 1.91 -0.41 -17.29
N CYS A 113 0.99 -1.24 -16.79
CA CYS A 113 -0.39 -1.26 -17.27
C CYS A 113 -1.12 0.05 -16.97
N LEU A 114 -0.86 0.67 -15.82
CA LEU A 114 -1.43 1.96 -15.48
C LEU A 114 -0.95 3.08 -16.39
N ASP A 115 0.27 2.99 -16.93
CA ASP A 115 0.82 3.96 -17.88
C ASP A 115 0.21 3.81 -19.28
N GLN A 116 -0.34 2.63 -19.60
CA GLN A 116 -1.07 2.38 -20.84
C GLN A 116 -2.54 2.80 -20.79
N LEU A 117 -3.06 3.19 -19.61
CA LEU A 117 -4.45 3.61 -19.50
C LEU A 117 -4.69 4.94 -20.25
N PRO A 118 -5.85 5.08 -20.93
CA PRO A 118 -6.27 6.37 -21.44
C PRO A 118 -6.30 7.43 -20.33
N ALA A 119 -5.87 8.65 -20.61
CA ALA A 119 -5.70 9.71 -19.61
C ALA A 119 -6.91 9.90 -18.68
N ARG A 120 -8.13 9.88 -19.22
CA ARG A 120 -9.36 9.98 -18.40
C ARG A 120 -9.59 8.78 -17.48
N SER A 121 -9.28 7.58 -17.95
CA SER A 121 -9.36 6.35 -17.14
C SER A 121 -8.31 6.37 -16.02
N ARG A 122 -7.08 6.78 -16.34
CA ARG A 122 -5.98 6.95 -15.37
C ARG A 122 -6.35 7.97 -14.30
N GLN A 123 -6.84 9.14 -14.71
CA GLN A 123 -7.27 10.20 -13.79
C GLN A 123 -8.34 9.71 -12.80
N VAL A 124 -9.37 9.00 -13.28
CA VAL A 124 -10.44 8.49 -12.43
C VAL A 124 -9.96 7.37 -11.49
N VAL A 125 -9.02 6.53 -11.93
CA VAL A 125 -8.37 5.53 -11.07
C VAL A 125 -7.54 6.21 -9.98
N ASP A 126 -6.75 7.23 -10.32
CA ASP A 126 -5.92 7.95 -9.34
C ASP A 126 -6.79 8.69 -8.32
N LEU A 127 -7.83 9.41 -8.75
CA LEU A 127 -8.78 10.06 -7.84
C LEU A 127 -9.47 9.06 -6.89
N ARG A 128 -9.77 7.85 -7.38
CA ARG A 128 -10.44 6.81 -6.59
C ARG A 128 -9.51 6.11 -5.61
N TYR A 129 -8.30 5.76 -6.05
CA TYR A 129 -7.41 4.82 -5.34
C TYR A 129 -6.15 5.48 -4.74
N ARG A 130 -5.68 6.61 -5.29
CA ARG A 130 -4.62 7.41 -4.66
C ARG A 130 -5.19 8.48 -3.73
N GLU A 131 -6.25 9.16 -4.16
CA GLU A 131 -6.86 10.28 -3.41
C GLU A 131 -8.07 9.86 -2.55
N GLY A 132 -8.51 8.60 -2.67
CA GLY A 132 -9.56 8.04 -1.82
C GLY A 132 -10.97 8.61 -2.05
N LEU A 133 -11.19 9.35 -3.14
CA LEU A 133 -12.48 9.99 -3.40
C LEU A 133 -13.58 8.96 -3.75
N LYS A 134 -14.79 9.19 -3.24
CA LYS A 134 -15.97 8.40 -3.61
C LYS A 134 -16.42 8.75 -5.04
N PRO A 135 -17.08 7.85 -5.78
CA PRO A 135 -17.52 8.12 -7.15
C PRO A 135 -18.38 9.40 -7.33
N ARG A 136 -19.14 9.80 -6.30
CA ARG A 136 -19.89 11.07 -6.30
C ARG A 136 -18.97 12.29 -6.23
N GLN A 137 -17.96 12.26 -5.37
CA GLN A 137 -16.98 13.34 -5.24
C GLN A 137 -16.12 13.46 -6.50
N ILE A 138 -15.77 12.33 -7.13
CA ILE A 138 -15.07 12.32 -8.43
C ILE A 138 -15.96 12.92 -9.52
N ALA A 139 -17.26 12.62 -9.51
CA ALA A 139 -18.21 13.16 -10.47
C ALA A 139 -18.33 14.69 -10.36
N GLU A 140 -18.41 15.21 -9.13
CA GLU A 140 -18.35 16.64 -8.85
C GLU A 140 -17.03 17.26 -9.31
N HIS A 141 -15.89 16.62 -8.97
CA HIS A 141 -14.56 17.10 -9.30
C HIS A 141 -14.30 17.17 -10.82
N LEU A 142 -14.84 16.22 -11.58
CA LEU A 142 -14.68 16.14 -13.03
C LEU A 142 -15.83 16.77 -13.82
N ASN A 143 -16.80 17.39 -13.14
CA ASN A 143 -18.02 17.93 -13.73
C ASN A 143 -18.75 16.93 -14.66
N HIS A 144 -18.90 15.71 -14.15
CA HIS A 144 -19.52 14.57 -14.83
C HIS A 144 -20.66 13.96 -14.00
N SER A 145 -21.47 13.08 -14.59
CA SER A 145 -22.48 12.35 -13.83
C SER A 145 -21.86 11.19 -13.05
N GLY A 146 -22.47 10.83 -11.91
CA GLY A 146 -22.03 9.68 -11.11
C GLY A 146 -22.08 8.35 -11.88
N ASP A 147 -23.02 8.20 -12.82
CA ASP A 147 -23.09 7.04 -13.72
C ASP A 147 -21.94 7.01 -14.74
N ALA A 148 -21.53 8.18 -15.26
CA ALA A 148 -20.39 8.29 -16.16
C ALA A 148 -19.09 7.90 -15.44
N VAL A 149 -18.87 8.38 -14.21
CA VAL A 149 -17.70 8.00 -13.41
C VAL A 149 -17.68 6.50 -13.08
N ARG A 150 -18.81 5.91 -12.67
CA ARG A 150 -18.91 4.46 -12.42
C ARG A 150 -18.60 3.65 -13.68
N SER A 151 -19.13 4.08 -14.82
CA SER A 151 -18.87 3.43 -16.10
C SER A 151 -17.40 3.55 -16.52
N LEU A 152 -16.79 4.71 -16.30
CA LEU A 152 -15.40 4.97 -16.62
C LEU A 152 -14.45 4.16 -15.71
N LEU A 153 -14.74 4.08 -14.40
CA LEU A 153 -14.05 3.19 -13.47
C LEU A 153 -14.13 1.73 -13.92
N LYS A 154 -15.32 1.26 -14.28
CA LYS A 154 -15.51 -0.13 -14.74
C LYS A 154 -14.66 -0.43 -15.98
N ARG A 155 -14.63 0.49 -16.96
CA ARG A 155 -13.78 0.34 -18.16
C ARG A 155 -12.30 0.37 -17.82
N ALA A 156 -11.87 1.30 -16.95
CA ALA A 156 -10.49 1.40 -16.52
C ALA A 156 -9.99 0.10 -15.85
N LEU A 157 -10.80 -0.47 -14.95
CA LEU A 157 -10.49 -1.73 -14.29
C LEU A 157 -10.47 -2.93 -15.26
N GLN A 158 -11.33 -2.92 -16.28
CA GLN A 158 -11.29 -3.96 -17.31
C GLN A 158 -10.01 -3.88 -18.13
N LEU A 159 -9.61 -2.68 -18.57
CA LEU A 159 -8.35 -2.48 -19.30
C LEU A 159 -7.12 -2.90 -18.48
N LEU A 160 -7.10 -2.59 -17.18
CA LEU A 160 -6.06 -3.05 -16.28
C LEU A 160 -6.01 -4.57 -16.18
N ARG A 161 -7.17 -5.22 -16.04
CA ARG A 161 -7.26 -6.69 -16.00
C ARG A 161 -6.74 -7.32 -17.29
N ASP A 162 -7.19 -6.82 -18.44
CA ASP A 162 -6.79 -7.37 -19.74
C ASP A 162 -5.27 -7.19 -19.97
N CYS A 163 -4.71 -6.04 -19.58
CA CYS A 163 -3.28 -5.79 -19.64
C CYS A 163 -2.46 -6.74 -18.74
N LEU A 164 -2.92 -6.97 -17.50
CA LEU A 164 -2.25 -7.88 -16.57
C LEU A 164 -2.29 -9.34 -17.07
N VAL A 165 -3.46 -9.83 -17.52
CA VAL A 165 -3.60 -11.20 -18.06
C VAL A 165 -2.71 -11.42 -19.29
N ASN A 166 -2.62 -10.42 -20.17
CA ASN A 166 -1.74 -10.49 -21.34
C ASN A 166 -0.25 -10.50 -20.97
N ARG A 167 0.12 -9.98 -19.80
CA ARG A 167 1.51 -9.95 -19.33
C ARG A 167 1.86 -11.21 -18.55
N ASP A 168 0.96 -11.70 -17.71
CA ASP A 168 1.15 -12.94 -16.96
C ASP A 168 1.35 -14.14 -17.91
N SER A 169 0.61 -14.17 -19.03
CA SER A 169 0.75 -15.19 -20.08
C SER A 169 2.06 -15.11 -20.89
N ILE A 170 2.78 -13.98 -20.87
CA ILE A 170 4.11 -13.83 -21.48
C ILE A 170 5.21 -14.34 -20.54
N THR A 171 5.02 -14.21 -19.22
CA THR A 171 6.00 -14.66 -18.20
C THR A 171 6.01 -16.16 -17.95
N GLU A 172 4.90 -16.89 -18.18
CA GLU A 172 4.86 -18.35 -18.02
C GLU A 172 5.52 -19.11 -19.19
N GLY A 173 5.76 -18.47 -20.33
CA GLY A 173 6.38 -19.07 -21.52
C GLY A 173 7.92 -19.04 -21.57
N GLY A 174 8.59 -18.58 -20.50
CA GLY A 174 10.04 -18.33 -20.47
C GLY A 174 10.85 -19.18 -19.48
N ALA A 175 10.22 -20.17 -18.83
CA ALA A 175 10.88 -21.07 -17.89
C ALA A 175 10.72 -22.53 -18.38
N GLU A 176 11.53 -22.88 -19.39
CA GLU A 176 11.87 -24.27 -19.72
C GLU A 176 13.10 -24.71 -18.93
#